data_AF-A0A2G9MKS0-F1
#
_entry.id   AF-A0A2G9MKS0-F1
#
_cell.length_a   1.000
_cell.length_b   1.000
_cell.length_c   1.000
_cell.angle_alpha   90.00
_cell.angle_beta   90.00
_cell.angle_gamma   90.00
#
_symmetry.space_group_name_H-M   'P 1'
#
loop_
_entity.id
_entity.type
_entity.pdbx_description
1 polymer ?
#
loop_
_entity_poly.entity_id
_entity_poly.type
_entity_poly.pdbx_seq_one_letter_code
_entity_poly.pdbx_strand_id
1 'polypeptide(L)'
;MKQYFFVILVLLLFFVSGCEDEKESPQENVGNVENCGDGICDFIELNKHICPEDCIEILPPSSVDDKYSVDSDFPDLSTLDIMTPVESGVVYITMMVHIEGWNNEGISEGSFQQHVQAVEKLATLFEEHNAKATFEASPEFIEGYKNWNGTILNELYDKGFGIGIHADAGGSADRDGLTQEEFTQEIAIQKKNAEEVTGLDILHVSGICSSLDWVKAATDAGYLFTSGTVGYCAMALPENERPEEYSNCSNPSVCHGEMPLDLKDRVHPWRVSSGLNWLEDDSNGHLVVFASENVLAAIGTGDSQVFEESDIEEYI
;
A
#
# COMPACT_ATOMS: atom_id res chain seq x y z
N MET A 1 15.54 14.86 -80.79
CA MET A 1 16.31 13.64 -80.44
C MET A 1 15.42 12.77 -79.57
N LYS A 2 14.69 11.83 -80.20
CA LYS A 2 14.71 10.36 -79.96
C LYS A 2 14.36 9.98 -78.51
N GLN A 3 13.12 9.60 -78.16
CA GLN A 3 12.41 8.32 -78.41
C GLN A 3 13.23 7.07 -78.08
N TYR A 4 12.77 6.24 -77.12
CA TYR A 4 12.31 4.82 -77.24
C TYR A 4 11.97 4.33 -75.79
N PHE A 5 10.78 3.87 -75.39
CA PHE A 5 9.86 2.76 -75.78
C PHE A 5 10.17 1.39 -75.12
N PHE A 6 9.10 0.64 -74.79
CA PHE A 6 8.94 -0.70 -74.15
C PHE A 6 8.75 -0.69 -72.62
N VAL A 7 7.58 -0.94 -71.99
CA VAL A 7 6.37 -1.80 -72.22
C VAL A 7 6.65 -3.31 -72.23
N ILE A 8 6.07 -4.02 -71.25
CA ILE A 8 5.59 -5.44 -71.12
C ILE A 8 5.28 -5.54 -69.59
N LEU A 9 4.08 -5.58 -69.01
CA LEU A 9 2.76 -6.18 -69.27
C LEU A 9 2.78 -7.71 -69.52
N VAL A 10 2.06 -8.41 -68.63
CA VAL A 10 1.34 -9.70 -68.79
C VAL A 10 1.94 -10.90 -68.02
N LEU A 11 1.27 -11.26 -66.89
CA LEU A 11 0.73 -12.58 -66.49
C LEU A 11 0.60 -12.62 -64.95
N LEU A 12 -0.53 -12.25 -64.33
CA LEU A 12 -1.76 -13.05 -64.16
C LEU A 12 -1.49 -14.54 -63.90
N LEU A 13 -1.69 -14.99 -62.65
CA LEU A 13 -2.51 -16.17 -62.30
C LEU A 13 -2.60 -16.37 -60.78
N PHE A 14 -3.81 -16.16 -60.26
CA PHE A 14 -4.52 -16.98 -59.26
C PHE A 14 -3.70 -17.77 -58.23
N PHE A 15 -3.85 -17.42 -56.95
CA PHE A 15 -4.38 -18.33 -55.93
C PHE A 15 -5.16 -17.53 -54.88
N VAL A 16 -6.49 -17.55 -55.04
CA VAL A 16 -7.42 -17.50 -53.91
C VAL A 16 -7.55 -18.94 -53.44
N SER A 17 -7.13 -19.24 -52.20
CA SER A 17 -7.64 -20.30 -51.33
C SER A 17 -6.62 -20.55 -50.23
N GLY A 18 -6.97 -20.13 -49.02
CA GLY A 18 -6.27 -20.47 -47.79
C GLY A 18 -7.14 -20.05 -46.63
N CYS A 19 -8.19 -20.84 -46.36
CA CYS A 19 -8.71 -20.94 -45.01
C CYS A 19 -7.52 -21.36 -44.14
N GLU A 20 -7.05 -20.47 -43.28
CA GLU A 20 -6.26 -20.89 -42.12
C GLU A 20 -7.18 -20.86 -40.93
N ASP A 21 -7.23 -22.03 -40.31
CA ASP A 21 -8.05 -22.39 -39.17
C ASP A 21 -7.95 -21.36 -38.04
N GLU A 22 -9.07 -21.14 -37.36
CA GLU A 22 -9.08 -20.69 -35.97
C GLU A 22 -8.14 -21.60 -35.18
N LYS A 23 -6.90 -21.18 -35.01
CA LYS A 23 -6.10 -21.63 -33.88
C LYS A 23 -6.66 -20.88 -32.69
N GLU A 24 -7.48 -21.59 -31.93
CA GLU A 24 -7.69 -21.33 -30.52
C GLU A 24 -6.35 -20.85 -29.94
N SER A 25 -6.37 -19.63 -29.41
CA SER A 25 -5.30 -19.16 -28.54
C SER A 25 -5.08 -20.23 -27.48
N PRO A 26 -3.83 -20.55 -27.10
CA PRO A 26 -3.59 -21.39 -25.94
C PRO A 26 -4.35 -20.74 -24.79
N GLN A 27 -5.33 -21.45 -24.22
CA GLN A 27 -5.78 -21.15 -22.87
C GLN A 27 -4.50 -21.13 -22.04
N GLU A 28 -4.08 -19.94 -21.62
CA GLU A 28 -3.18 -19.83 -20.50
C GLU A 28 -3.83 -20.63 -19.38
N ASN A 29 -3.07 -21.59 -18.86
CA ASN A 29 -3.39 -22.33 -17.65
C ASN A 29 -3.65 -21.31 -16.55
N VAL A 30 -4.90 -20.88 -16.42
CA VAL A 30 -5.48 -20.47 -15.14
C VAL A 30 -5.18 -21.65 -14.23
N GLY A 31 -4.36 -21.39 -13.21
CA GLY A 31 -3.83 -22.41 -12.31
C GLY A 31 -4.89 -23.43 -11.94
N ASN A 32 -4.49 -24.70 -12.03
CA ASN A 32 -5.23 -25.89 -11.65
C ASN A 32 -6.29 -25.61 -10.56
N VAL A 33 -7.56 -25.67 -10.98
CA VAL A 33 -8.74 -25.78 -10.11
C VAL A 33 -8.83 -27.22 -9.57
N GLU A 34 -7.74 -27.76 -9.04
CA GLU A 34 -7.68 -29.16 -8.56
C GLU A 34 -7.65 -29.31 -7.03
N ASN A 35 -7.53 -28.24 -6.25
CA ASN A 35 -7.43 -28.34 -4.78
C ASN A 35 -8.55 -27.61 -4.04
N CYS A 36 -9.78 -27.72 -4.53
CA CYS A 36 -10.95 -27.42 -3.70
C CYS A 36 -11.00 -28.39 -2.52
N GLY A 37 -11.13 -27.92 -1.28
CA GLY A 37 -11.15 -28.74 -0.07
C GLY A 37 -9.82 -28.80 0.69
N ASP A 38 -8.95 -27.79 0.55
CA ASP A 38 -7.71 -27.69 1.34
C ASP A 38 -7.93 -27.04 2.74
N GLY A 39 -9.15 -26.55 3.00
CA GLY A 39 -9.57 -25.95 4.26
C GLY A 39 -9.10 -24.51 4.46
N ILE A 40 -8.58 -23.84 3.42
CA ILE A 40 -8.11 -22.45 3.50
C ILE A 40 -8.89 -21.60 2.49
N CYS A 41 -9.84 -20.79 2.98
CA CYS A 41 -10.55 -19.84 2.13
C CYS A 41 -9.64 -18.66 1.73
N ASP A 42 -9.14 -18.65 0.49
CA ASP A 42 -8.31 -17.55 -0.02
C ASP A 42 -9.12 -16.42 -0.70
N PHE A 43 -8.44 -15.33 -1.05
CA PHE A 43 -9.09 -14.15 -1.67
C PHE A 43 -9.73 -14.47 -3.03
N ILE A 44 -9.18 -15.41 -3.81
CA ILE A 44 -9.71 -15.80 -5.11
C ILE A 44 -10.98 -16.62 -4.93
N GLU A 45 -10.96 -17.58 -4.00
CA GLU A 45 -12.08 -18.45 -3.66
C GLU A 45 -13.27 -17.65 -3.11
N LEU A 46 -13.00 -16.75 -2.16
CA LEU A 46 -14.00 -15.86 -1.56
C LEU A 46 -14.66 -14.95 -2.59
N ASN A 47 -13.87 -14.32 -3.47
CA ASN A 47 -14.36 -13.26 -4.35
C ASN A 47 -15.03 -13.81 -5.62
N LYS A 48 -14.58 -14.98 -6.10
CA LYS A 48 -15.14 -15.63 -7.29
C LYS A 48 -16.18 -16.71 -6.98
N HIS A 49 -16.43 -17.02 -5.70
CA HIS A 49 -17.37 -18.05 -5.25
C HIS A 49 -17.00 -19.44 -5.81
N ILE A 50 -15.72 -19.75 -5.83
CA ILE A 50 -15.17 -21.03 -6.30
C ILE A 50 -14.60 -21.70 -5.04
N CYS A 51 -15.09 -22.88 -4.68
CA CYS A 51 -14.80 -23.57 -3.39
C CYS A 51 -15.55 -23.05 -2.17
N PRO A 52 -16.90 -23.08 -2.19
CA PRO A 52 -17.70 -22.67 -1.05
C PRO A 52 -17.39 -23.51 0.20
N GLU A 53 -17.00 -24.78 0.07
CA GLU A 53 -16.72 -25.69 1.18
C GLU A 53 -15.65 -25.17 2.13
N ASP A 54 -14.60 -24.53 1.62
CA ASP A 54 -13.49 -23.98 2.42
C ASP A 54 -13.86 -22.64 3.07
N CYS A 55 -14.89 -21.96 2.55
CA CYS A 55 -15.37 -20.67 3.02
C CYS A 55 -16.65 -20.72 3.89
N ILE A 56 -17.14 -21.92 4.25
CA ILE A 56 -18.38 -22.11 5.03
C ILE A 56 -18.31 -21.47 6.44
N GLU A 57 -17.11 -21.35 7.04
CA GLU A 57 -16.96 -20.81 8.41
C GLU A 57 -16.75 -19.29 8.50
N ILE A 58 -16.57 -18.58 7.38
CA ILE A 58 -16.29 -17.12 7.39
C ILE A 58 -17.58 -16.28 7.25
N LEU A 59 -18.71 -16.91 6.96
CA LEU A 59 -20.01 -16.23 7.01
C LEU A 59 -20.65 -16.41 8.40
N PRO A 60 -20.96 -15.33 9.14
CA PRO A 60 -21.79 -15.47 10.34
C PRO A 60 -23.12 -16.13 9.93
N PRO A 61 -23.63 -17.11 10.68
CA PRO A 61 -24.81 -17.86 10.28
C PRO A 61 -26.00 -16.91 10.13
N SER A 62 -26.51 -16.84 8.90
CA SER A 62 -27.81 -16.26 8.59
C SER A 62 -28.92 -17.22 9.04
N SER A 63 -29.02 -17.49 10.34
CA SER A 63 -30.23 -18.04 10.94
C SER A 63 -30.27 -17.72 12.42
N VAL A 64 -31.26 -16.92 12.79
CA VAL A 64 -31.69 -16.70 14.17
C VAL A 64 -32.27 -18.02 14.66
N ASP A 65 -31.51 -18.74 15.49
CA ASP A 65 -32.06 -19.78 16.36
C ASP A 65 -31.62 -19.50 17.80
N ASP A 66 -32.62 -19.13 18.61
CA ASP A 66 -32.58 -18.74 20.02
C ASP A 66 -32.05 -19.85 20.94
N LYS A 67 -30.74 -20.12 21.00
CA LYS A 67 -30.19 -21.08 21.99
C LYS A 67 -28.80 -20.81 22.56
N TYR A 68 -28.31 -19.58 22.54
CA TYR A 68 -27.20 -19.18 23.40
C TYR A 68 -27.74 -18.32 24.55
N SER A 69 -27.94 -18.95 25.71
CA SER A 69 -28.04 -18.24 26.98
C SER A 69 -26.67 -17.62 27.25
N VAL A 70 -26.55 -16.32 26.94
CA VAL A 70 -25.42 -15.49 27.33
C VAL A 70 -25.37 -15.50 28.86
N ASP A 71 -24.29 -16.05 29.43
CA ASP A 71 -23.98 -15.88 30.84
C ASP A 71 -23.92 -14.38 31.13
N SER A 72 -24.72 -13.96 32.11
CA SER A 72 -25.05 -12.57 32.44
C SER A 72 -23.94 -11.78 33.14
N ASP A 73 -22.67 -12.07 32.81
CA ASP A 73 -21.51 -11.38 33.38
C ASP A 73 -21.03 -10.21 32.51
N PHE A 74 -21.79 -9.84 31.47
CA PHE A 74 -21.63 -8.52 30.86
C PHE A 74 -22.20 -7.46 31.81
N PRO A 75 -21.41 -6.44 32.21
CA PRO A 75 -21.92 -5.39 33.06
C PRO A 75 -23.09 -4.70 32.36
N ASP A 76 -24.18 -4.58 33.11
CA ASP A 76 -25.37 -3.84 32.70
C ASP A 76 -24.96 -2.41 32.31
N LEU A 77 -25.00 -2.12 31.00
CA LEU A 77 -24.73 -0.80 30.41
C LEU A 77 -25.63 0.31 30.98
N SER A 78 -26.71 -0.04 31.70
CA SER A 78 -27.55 0.93 32.42
C SER A 78 -26.98 1.35 33.78
N THR A 79 -25.88 0.74 34.23
CA THR A 79 -25.14 1.08 35.45
C THR A 79 -23.80 1.76 35.20
N LEU A 80 -23.42 1.97 33.93
CA LEU A 80 -22.33 2.86 33.58
C LEU A 80 -22.75 4.26 34.01
N ASP A 81 -22.26 4.65 35.19
CA ASP A 81 -22.29 6.00 35.71
C ASP A 81 -21.98 6.91 34.53
N ILE A 82 -22.94 7.78 34.18
CA ILE A 82 -22.80 8.74 33.09
C ILE A 82 -21.60 9.59 33.50
N MET A 83 -20.43 9.20 33.01
CA MET A 83 -19.21 9.96 33.16
C MET A 83 -19.58 11.37 32.71
N THR A 84 -19.30 12.33 33.58
CA THR A 84 -19.27 13.75 33.27
C THR A 84 -18.86 13.95 31.82
N PRO A 85 -19.53 14.81 31.04
CA PRO A 85 -19.28 14.93 29.61
C PRO A 85 -17.78 14.95 29.38
N VAL A 86 -17.24 13.86 28.84
CA VAL A 86 -15.87 13.85 28.35
C VAL A 86 -15.88 14.99 27.34
N GLU A 87 -14.97 15.96 27.50
CA GLU A 87 -14.81 17.00 26.49
C GLU A 87 -14.85 16.33 25.12
N SER A 88 -15.75 16.79 24.26
CA SER A 88 -15.88 16.23 22.91
C SER A 88 -14.57 16.48 22.17
N GLY A 89 -13.69 15.48 22.15
CA GLY A 89 -12.47 15.48 21.37
C GLY A 89 -12.80 15.18 19.91
N VAL A 90 -12.08 15.81 18.99
CA VAL A 90 -12.09 15.45 17.57
C VAL A 90 -11.09 14.32 17.37
N VAL A 91 -11.52 13.23 16.74
CA VAL A 91 -10.61 12.15 16.32
C VAL A 91 -10.32 12.36 14.84
N TYR A 92 -9.05 12.56 14.51
CA TYR A 92 -8.58 12.63 13.14
C TYR A 92 -8.15 11.23 12.70
N ILE A 93 -8.74 10.77 11.60
CA ILE A 93 -8.38 9.50 10.96
C ILE A 93 -7.87 9.85 9.56
N THR A 94 -6.69 9.36 9.23
CA THR A 94 -6.14 9.41 7.88
C THR A 94 -5.98 8.00 7.33
N MET A 95 -5.87 7.89 6.02
CA MET A 95 -5.62 6.63 5.33
C MET A 95 -4.36 6.76 4.48
N MET A 96 -3.58 5.69 4.46
CA MET A 96 -2.52 5.49 3.49
C MET A 96 -2.97 4.48 2.45
N VAL A 97 -2.69 4.78 1.19
CA VAL A 97 -3.07 3.93 0.05
C VAL A 97 -1.83 3.63 -0.74
N HIS A 98 -1.40 2.37 -0.75
CA HIS A 98 -0.34 1.95 -1.65
C HIS A 98 -0.88 1.86 -3.08
N ILE A 99 -0.19 2.50 -4.02
CA ILE A 99 -0.41 2.37 -5.46
C ILE A 99 0.60 1.33 -5.96
N GLU A 100 0.26 0.07 -5.76
CA GLU A 100 1.13 -1.09 -6.02
C GLU A 100 0.33 -2.36 -6.40
N GLY A 101 1.04 -3.45 -6.68
CA GLY A 101 0.45 -4.78 -6.91
C GLY A 101 0.01 -5.06 -8.34
N TRP A 102 0.21 -4.11 -9.26
CA TRP A 102 -0.02 -4.26 -10.68
C TRP A 102 1.31 -4.50 -11.39
N ASN A 103 1.30 -5.35 -12.41
CA ASN A 103 2.52 -5.72 -13.14
C ASN A 103 2.57 -5.08 -14.52
N ASN A 104 3.80 -4.93 -15.03
CA ASN A 104 4.13 -4.45 -16.36
C ASN A 104 3.65 -3.03 -16.66
N GLU A 105 3.46 -2.18 -15.64
CA GLU A 105 2.93 -0.82 -15.83
C GLU A 105 3.90 0.04 -16.63
N GLY A 106 5.21 -0.13 -16.42
CA GLY A 106 6.27 0.55 -17.18
C GLY A 106 6.27 0.20 -18.68
N ILE A 107 5.73 -0.95 -19.08
CA ILE A 107 5.79 -1.45 -20.47
C ILE A 107 4.44 -1.66 -21.13
N SER A 108 3.34 -1.55 -20.39
CA SER A 108 1.96 -1.71 -20.87
C SER A 108 1.10 -0.51 -20.45
N GLU A 109 0.84 0.39 -21.41
CA GLU A 109 -0.05 1.54 -21.20
C GLU A 109 -1.43 1.10 -20.70
N GLY A 110 -1.95 -0.01 -21.22
CA GLY A 110 -3.25 -0.54 -20.78
C GLY A 110 -3.26 -0.98 -19.31
N SER A 111 -2.16 -1.54 -18.80
CA SER A 111 -2.03 -1.92 -17.38
C SER A 111 -2.00 -0.66 -16.51
N PHE A 112 -1.13 0.29 -16.86
CA PHE A 112 -1.01 1.57 -16.17
C PHE A 112 -2.34 2.33 -16.13
N GLN A 113 -3.04 2.46 -17.26
CA GLN A 113 -4.32 3.17 -17.33
C GLN A 113 -5.44 2.51 -16.50
N GLN A 114 -5.42 1.19 -16.34
CA GLN A 114 -6.37 0.51 -15.46
C GLN A 114 -6.07 0.78 -13.99
N HIS A 115 -4.80 0.81 -13.60
CA HIS A 115 -4.40 1.16 -12.24
C HIS A 115 -4.75 2.63 -11.93
N VAL A 116 -4.48 3.56 -12.86
CA VAL A 116 -4.89 4.97 -12.77
C VAL A 116 -6.40 5.09 -12.54
N GLN A 117 -7.23 4.37 -13.29
CA GLN A 117 -8.70 4.39 -13.10
C GLN A 117 -9.12 3.89 -11.71
N ALA A 118 -8.42 2.91 -11.15
CA ALA A 118 -8.69 2.44 -9.80
C ALA A 118 -8.34 3.52 -8.76
N VAL A 119 -7.19 4.19 -8.92
CA VAL A 119 -6.76 5.30 -8.08
C VAL A 119 -7.75 6.46 -8.14
N GLU A 120 -8.17 6.88 -9.34
CA GLU A 120 -9.16 7.94 -9.55
C GLU A 120 -10.49 7.64 -8.86
N LYS A 121 -10.95 6.39 -8.97
CA LYS A 121 -12.20 5.95 -8.34
C LYS A 121 -12.11 6.04 -6.81
N LEU A 122 -10.98 5.63 -6.23
CA LEU A 122 -10.78 5.72 -4.78
C LEU A 122 -10.64 7.17 -4.31
N ALA A 123 -9.90 8.00 -5.04
CA ALA A 123 -9.78 9.43 -4.74
C ALA A 123 -11.14 10.13 -4.79
N THR A 124 -11.98 9.81 -5.77
CA THR A 124 -13.37 10.33 -5.86
C THR A 124 -14.17 9.97 -4.62
N LEU A 125 -14.06 8.73 -4.12
CA LEU A 125 -14.73 8.30 -2.89
C LEU A 125 -14.25 9.11 -1.68
N PHE A 126 -12.95 9.36 -1.56
CA PHE A 126 -12.44 10.20 -0.48
C PHE A 126 -12.95 11.65 -0.58
N GLU A 127 -12.96 12.24 -1.78
CA GLU A 127 -13.49 13.59 -1.99
C GLU A 127 -14.98 13.69 -1.60
N GLU A 128 -15.80 12.72 -1.99
CA GLU A 128 -17.23 12.65 -1.66
C GLU A 128 -17.50 12.65 -0.14
N HIS A 129 -16.55 12.13 0.63
CA HIS A 129 -16.64 12.03 2.08
C HIS A 129 -15.79 13.07 2.83
N ASN A 130 -15.17 14.03 2.13
CA ASN A 130 -14.18 14.96 2.68
C ASN A 130 -13.05 14.25 3.45
N ALA A 131 -12.71 13.03 3.05
CA ALA A 131 -11.63 12.26 3.64
C ALA A 131 -10.28 12.68 3.05
N LYS A 132 -9.24 12.60 3.87
CA LYS A 132 -7.86 12.84 3.48
C LYS A 132 -7.09 11.53 3.51
N ALA A 133 -6.16 11.41 2.58
CA ALA A 133 -5.32 10.25 2.43
C ALA A 133 -3.98 10.63 1.82
N THR A 134 -2.99 9.77 2.04
CA THR A 134 -1.71 9.79 1.34
C THR A 134 -1.69 8.64 0.34
N PHE A 135 -1.41 8.94 -0.92
CA PHE A 135 -1.23 7.96 -1.97
C PHE A 135 0.26 7.70 -2.18
N GLU A 136 0.66 6.45 -2.05
CA GLU A 136 2.06 6.03 -1.95
C GLU A 136 2.42 5.21 -3.19
N ALA A 137 3.11 5.85 -4.13
CA ALA A 137 3.43 5.23 -5.41
C ALA A 137 4.60 4.26 -5.31
N SER A 138 4.41 3.05 -5.83
CA SER A 138 5.51 2.10 -6.02
C SER A 138 6.48 2.58 -7.11
N PRO A 139 7.75 2.13 -7.10
CA PRO A 139 8.71 2.41 -8.18
C PRO A 139 8.20 2.00 -9.56
N GLU A 140 7.46 0.89 -9.65
CA GLU A 140 6.85 0.42 -10.91
C GLU A 140 5.76 1.37 -11.41
N PHE A 141 4.91 1.88 -10.52
CA PHE A 141 3.92 2.89 -10.89
C PHE A 141 4.58 4.19 -11.36
N ILE A 142 5.66 4.64 -10.70
CA ILE A 142 6.44 5.81 -11.13
C ILE A 142 7.06 5.61 -12.52
N GLU A 143 7.51 4.40 -12.85
CA GLU A 143 7.98 4.08 -14.20
C GLU A 143 6.84 4.18 -15.23
N GLY A 144 5.67 3.61 -14.93
CA GLY A 144 4.47 3.75 -15.77
C GLY A 144 4.08 5.22 -15.96
N TYR A 145 4.05 5.99 -14.87
CA TYR A 145 3.76 7.42 -14.86
C TYR A 145 4.66 8.18 -15.83
N LYS A 146 5.97 7.93 -15.78
CA LYS A 146 6.95 8.54 -16.67
C LYS A 146 6.74 8.12 -18.13
N ASN A 147 6.59 6.83 -18.39
CA ASN A 147 6.57 6.30 -19.76
C ASN A 147 5.30 6.70 -20.53
N TRP A 148 4.18 6.86 -19.82
CA TRP A 148 2.88 7.18 -20.40
C TRP A 148 2.44 8.63 -20.18
N ASN A 149 3.33 9.49 -19.68
CA ASN A 149 3.06 10.90 -19.36
C ASN A 149 1.83 11.06 -18.45
N GLY A 150 1.78 10.27 -17.38
CA GLY A 150 0.73 10.34 -16.38
C GLY A 150 0.65 11.73 -15.74
N THR A 151 -0.54 12.08 -15.26
CA THR A 151 -0.83 13.32 -14.52
C THR A 151 -1.48 13.07 -13.17
N ILE A 152 -1.90 11.83 -12.91
CA ILE A 152 -2.73 11.48 -11.75
C ILE A 152 -2.12 11.88 -10.41
N LEU A 153 -0.80 11.72 -10.20
CA LEU A 153 -0.16 12.10 -8.93
C LEU A 153 -0.23 13.62 -8.70
N ASN A 154 -0.04 14.42 -9.75
CA ASN A 154 -0.22 15.87 -9.68
C ASN A 154 -1.69 16.24 -9.44
N GLU A 155 -2.64 15.55 -10.08
CA GLU A 155 -4.07 15.80 -9.88
C GLU A 155 -4.53 15.47 -8.46
N LEU A 156 -4.03 14.37 -7.88
CA LEU A 156 -4.26 14.02 -6.48
C LEU A 156 -3.67 15.08 -5.53
N TYR A 157 -2.46 15.55 -5.81
CA TYR A 157 -1.83 16.62 -5.05
C TYR A 157 -2.65 17.93 -5.11
N ASP A 158 -3.11 18.33 -6.30
CA ASP A 158 -3.94 19.52 -6.49
C ASP A 158 -5.30 19.44 -5.76
N LYS A 159 -5.80 18.22 -5.52
CA LYS A 159 -6.99 17.93 -4.71
C LYS A 159 -6.71 17.92 -3.20
N GLY A 160 -5.45 18.09 -2.80
CA GLY A 160 -5.01 18.12 -1.42
C GLY A 160 -4.94 16.74 -0.78
N PHE A 161 -4.58 15.71 -1.55
CA PHE A 161 -4.08 14.43 -1.04
C PHE A 161 -2.57 14.48 -0.83
N GLY A 162 -2.06 13.70 0.12
CA GLY A 162 -0.63 13.48 0.27
C GLY A 162 -0.09 12.59 -0.86
N ILE A 163 1.15 12.83 -1.29
CA ILE A 163 1.86 11.97 -2.25
C ILE A 163 3.15 11.47 -1.60
N GLY A 164 3.33 10.16 -1.58
CA GLY A 164 4.51 9.49 -1.03
C GLY A 164 5.01 8.37 -1.93
N ILE A 165 6.03 7.66 -1.47
CA ILE A 165 6.57 6.46 -2.12
C ILE A 165 6.34 5.23 -1.26
N HIS A 166 5.77 4.18 -1.84
CA HIS A 166 5.84 2.85 -1.26
C HIS A 166 7.11 2.16 -1.78
N ALA A 167 8.17 2.15 -0.99
CA ALA A 167 9.52 1.90 -1.51
C ALA A 167 9.84 0.42 -1.76
N ASP A 168 9.18 -0.48 -1.04
CA ASP A 168 9.46 -1.92 -0.96
C ASP A 168 10.97 -2.22 -0.86
N ALA A 169 11.65 -1.54 0.06
CA ALA A 169 13.11 -1.52 0.18
C ALA A 169 13.57 -1.94 1.59
N GLY A 170 14.76 -2.54 1.68
CA GLY A 170 15.38 -2.93 2.95
C GLY A 170 14.85 -4.24 3.58
N GLY A 171 13.73 -4.77 3.09
CA GLY A 171 13.11 -6.02 3.53
C GLY A 171 13.97 -7.27 3.39
N SER A 172 15.04 -7.20 2.58
CA SER A 172 15.97 -8.30 2.30
C SER A 172 17.42 -8.02 2.69
N ALA A 173 17.67 -6.98 3.49
CA ALA A 173 19.02 -6.49 3.77
C ALA A 173 20.00 -7.60 4.22
N ASP A 174 19.61 -8.45 5.17
CA ASP A 174 20.46 -9.53 5.67
C ASP A 174 20.74 -10.62 4.62
N ARG A 175 19.74 -10.92 3.77
CA ARG A 175 19.87 -11.94 2.71
C ARG A 175 20.79 -11.45 1.60
N ASP A 176 20.64 -10.19 1.22
CA ASP A 176 21.30 -9.60 0.06
C ASP A 176 22.63 -8.92 0.44
N GLY A 177 22.94 -8.83 1.74
CA GLY A 177 24.15 -8.19 2.25
C GLY A 177 24.13 -6.68 2.04
N LEU A 178 22.93 -6.07 2.03
CA LEU A 178 22.74 -4.65 1.79
C LEU A 178 23.40 -3.85 2.91
N THR A 179 24.20 -2.85 2.54
CA THR A 179 24.77 -1.92 3.51
C THR A 179 23.81 -0.77 3.81
N GLN A 180 24.02 -0.09 4.94
CA GLN A 180 23.27 1.13 5.29
C GLN A 180 23.34 2.19 4.18
N GLU A 181 24.51 2.37 3.57
CA GLU A 181 24.70 3.37 2.51
C GLU A 181 23.92 3.01 1.24
N GLU A 182 23.97 1.74 0.81
CA GLU A 182 23.22 1.27 -0.35
C GLU A 182 21.71 1.38 -0.13
N PHE A 183 21.22 1.03 1.07
CA PHE A 183 19.82 1.17 1.42
C PHE A 183 19.35 2.64 1.39
N THR A 184 20.10 3.55 2.02
CA THR A 184 19.82 4.99 1.97
C THR A 184 19.81 5.51 0.53
N GLN A 185 20.78 5.09 -0.28
CA GLN A 185 20.88 5.51 -1.68
C GLN A 185 19.71 5.00 -2.51
N GLU A 186 19.26 3.76 -2.28
CA GLU A 186 18.12 3.18 -2.98
C GLU A 186 16.85 4.02 -2.79
N ILE A 187 16.45 4.29 -1.55
CA ILE A 187 15.23 5.05 -1.27
C ILE A 187 15.38 6.53 -1.63
N ALA A 188 16.59 7.10 -1.62
CA ALA A 188 16.86 8.44 -2.10
C ALA A 188 16.75 8.57 -3.63
N ILE A 189 17.16 7.53 -4.37
CA ILE A 189 16.99 7.48 -5.84
C ILE A 189 15.50 7.38 -6.17
N GLN A 190 14.73 6.56 -5.44
CA GLN A 190 13.28 6.48 -5.65
C GLN A 190 12.60 7.83 -5.42
N LYS A 191 12.92 8.53 -4.30
CA LYS A 191 12.46 9.91 -4.03
C LYS A 191 12.71 10.81 -5.24
N LYS A 192 13.98 10.89 -5.63
CA LYS A 192 14.44 11.78 -6.71
C LYS A 192 13.75 11.46 -8.04
N ASN A 193 13.59 10.18 -8.38
CA ASN A 193 12.93 9.79 -9.62
C ASN A 193 11.47 10.27 -9.65
N ALA A 194 10.76 10.16 -8.52
CA ALA A 194 9.39 10.64 -8.41
C ALA A 194 9.30 12.17 -8.45
N GLU A 195 10.18 12.87 -7.73
CA GLU A 195 10.28 14.34 -7.78
C GLU A 195 10.60 14.84 -9.20
N GLU A 196 11.50 14.17 -9.93
CA GLU A 196 11.87 14.55 -11.31
C GLU A 196 10.72 14.40 -12.30
N VAL A 197 9.85 13.39 -12.17
CA VAL A 197 8.76 13.14 -13.13
C VAL A 197 7.47 13.86 -12.76
N THR A 198 7.24 14.15 -11.48
CA THR A 198 6.03 14.84 -10.99
C THR A 198 6.25 16.34 -10.80
N GLY A 199 7.48 16.78 -10.50
CA GLY A 199 7.78 18.13 -10.06
C GLY A 199 7.26 18.47 -8.65
N LEU A 200 6.82 17.47 -7.89
CA LEU A 200 6.37 17.61 -6.50
C LEU A 200 7.54 17.38 -5.53
N ASP A 201 7.47 17.95 -4.33
CA ASP A 201 8.35 17.59 -3.22
C ASP A 201 7.81 16.34 -2.52
N ILE A 202 8.58 15.24 -2.49
CA ILE A 202 8.11 13.96 -1.98
C ILE A 202 8.63 13.74 -0.56
N LEU A 203 7.83 14.10 0.45
CA LEU A 203 8.28 14.11 1.85
C LEU A 203 7.98 12.82 2.63
N HIS A 204 7.22 11.90 2.05
CA HIS A 204 6.69 10.71 2.72
C HIS A 204 7.13 9.41 2.04
N VAL A 205 7.45 8.40 2.84
CA VAL A 205 7.85 7.06 2.38
C VAL A 205 7.26 5.96 3.27
N SER A 206 6.90 4.82 2.69
CA SER A 206 6.52 3.60 3.41
C SER A 206 7.24 2.39 2.80
N GLY A 207 7.04 1.19 3.36
CA GLY A 207 7.67 -0.03 2.85
C GLY A 207 9.19 -0.07 3.02
N ILE A 208 9.71 0.52 4.10
CA ILE A 208 11.16 0.65 4.37
C ILE A 208 11.64 -0.14 5.60
N CYS A 209 10.82 -1.03 6.17
CA CYS A 209 11.26 -1.83 7.32
C CYS A 209 12.50 -2.68 6.96
N SER A 210 13.54 -2.60 7.79
CA SER A 210 14.81 -3.29 7.58
C SER A 210 15.45 -3.74 8.90
N SER A 211 16.38 -4.69 8.82
CA SER A 211 17.34 -4.97 9.91
C SER A 211 18.40 -3.87 10.06
N LEU A 212 18.53 -3.01 9.04
CA LEU A 212 19.34 -1.79 9.07
C LEU A 212 18.59 -0.64 9.74
N ASP A 213 19.28 0.48 9.99
CA ASP A 213 18.68 1.69 10.53
C ASP A 213 17.84 2.39 9.45
N TRP A 214 16.59 1.97 9.32
CA TRP A 214 15.65 2.49 8.32
C TRP A 214 15.19 3.92 8.63
N VAL A 215 15.15 4.32 9.91
CA VAL A 215 14.87 5.71 10.29
C VAL A 215 15.97 6.61 9.73
N LYS A 216 17.22 6.25 9.99
CA LYS A 216 18.37 6.99 9.48
C LYS A 216 18.39 7.02 7.96
N ALA A 217 18.07 5.89 7.31
CA ALA A 217 17.96 5.84 5.86
C ALA A 217 16.96 6.87 5.35
N ALA A 218 15.74 6.89 5.91
CA ALA A 218 14.69 7.82 5.50
C ALA A 218 15.09 9.29 5.74
N THR A 219 15.64 9.61 6.91
CA THR A 219 16.07 10.98 7.22
C THR A 219 17.22 11.45 6.34
N ASP A 220 18.21 10.58 6.08
CA ASP A 220 19.36 10.92 5.23
C ASP A 220 18.94 11.07 3.76
N ALA A 221 17.91 10.34 3.33
CA ALA A 221 17.29 10.48 2.01
C ALA A 221 16.40 11.74 1.89
N GLY A 222 16.15 12.46 2.99
CA GLY A 222 15.36 13.69 3.00
C GLY A 222 13.84 13.47 3.05
N TYR A 223 13.39 12.34 3.60
CA TYR A 223 12.00 12.15 3.99
C TYR A 223 11.75 12.72 5.39
N LEU A 224 10.54 13.22 5.62
CA LEU A 224 10.09 13.79 6.90
C LEU A 224 9.04 12.91 7.58
N PHE A 225 8.33 12.09 6.80
CA PHE A 225 7.23 11.27 7.27
C PHE A 225 7.40 9.82 6.82
N THR A 226 6.99 8.89 7.66
CA THR A 226 6.86 7.48 7.31
C THR A 226 5.58 6.90 7.88
N SER A 227 5.10 5.83 7.25
CA SER A 227 3.91 5.12 7.68
C SER A 227 4.03 3.62 7.41
N GLY A 228 3.09 2.84 7.95
CA GLY A 228 2.99 1.42 7.61
C GLY A 228 4.02 0.55 8.33
N THR A 229 4.38 0.90 9.56
CA THR A 229 5.31 0.09 10.36
C THR A 229 4.71 -1.29 10.65
N VAL A 230 5.43 -2.33 10.23
CA VAL A 230 5.05 -3.73 10.51
C VAL A 230 6.04 -4.38 11.47
N GLY A 231 5.72 -5.58 11.97
CA GLY A 231 6.58 -6.33 12.88
C GLY A 231 8.04 -6.45 12.42
N TYR A 232 8.29 -6.55 11.11
CA TYR A 232 9.66 -6.58 10.57
C TYR A 232 10.48 -5.31 10.87
N CYS A 233 9.86 -4.14 11.09
CA CYS A 233 10.58 -2.93 11.52
C CYS A 233 11.28 -3.10 12.87
N ALA A 234 10.86 -4.06 13.71
CA ALA A 234 11.55 -4.40 14.95
C ALA A 234 12.96 -4.99 14.72
N MET A 235 13.29 -5.45 13.50
CA MET A 235 14.62 -5.99 13.21
C MET A 235 15.73 -4.95 13.32
N ALA A 236 15.42 -3.66 13.20
CA ALA A 236 16.37 -2.58 13.45
C ALA A 236 16.70 -2.41 14.94
N LEU A 237 15.82 -2.86 15.86
CA LEU A 237 16.05 -2.73 17.30
C LEU A 237 17.13 -3.71 17.79
N PRO A 238 17.83 -3.37 18.89
CA PRO A 238 18.65 -4.33 19.64
C PRO A 238 17.88 -5.61 19.95
N GLU A 239 18.52 -6.77 19.84
CA GLU A 239 17.86 -8.09 19.98
C GLU A 239 17.08 -8.24 21.30
N ASN A 240 17.58 -7.65 22.39
CA ASN A 240 16.94 -7.69 23.71
C ASN A 240 15.76 -6.73 23.88
N GLU A 241 15.51 -5.86 22.90
CA GLU A 241 14.42 -4.88 22.89
C GLU A 241 13.31 -5.26 21.89
N ARG A 242 13.53 -6.30 21.08
CA ARG A 242 12.53 -6.81 20.14
C ARG A 242 11.39 -7.49 20.90
N PRO A 243 10.12 -7.26 20.54
CA PRO A 243 9.01 -8.04 21.07
C PRO A 243 9.19 -9.53 20.77
N GLU A 244 8.70 -10.39 21.66
CA GLU A 244 8.89 -11.85 21.55
C GLU A 244 8.36 -12.40 20.20
N GLU A 245 7.18 -11.94 19.78
CA GLU A 245 6.54 -12.36 18.53
C GLU A 245 7.31 -11.94 17.26
N TYR A 246 8.07 -10.85 17.34
CA TYR A 246 8.91 -10.34 16.25
C TYR A 246 10.39 -10.45 16.57
N SER A 247 10.80 -11.38 17.43
CA SER A 247 12.21 -11.51 17.83
C SER A 247 13.13 -11.99 16.70
N ASN A 248 12.58 -12.80 15.78
CA ASN A 248 13.32 -13.49 14.71
C ASN A 248 12.58 -13.42 13.35
N CYS A 249 12.27 -12.22 12.90
CA CYS A 249 11.61 -12.02 11.61
C CYS A 249 12.59 -12.11 10.45
N SER A 250 12.25 -12.92 9.44
CA SER A 250 13.16 -13.15 8.29
C SER A 250 12.93 -12.20 7.11
N ASN A 251 11.71 -11.68 6.95
CA ASN A 251 11.32 -10.71 5.92
C ASN A 251 9.95 -10.09 6.28
N PRO A 252 9.57 -8.95 5.68
CA PRO A 252 8.31 -8.29 5.96
C PRO A 252 7.07 -9.13 5.63
N SER A 253 7.09 -10.01 4.62
CA SER A 253 5.93 -10.86 4.30
C SER A 253 5.61 -11.87 5.40
N VAL A 254 6.63 -12.32 6.15
CA VAL A 254 6.44 -13.22 7.30
C VAL A 254 6.00 -12.46 8.55
N CYS A 255 6.51 -11.25 8.76
CA CYS A 255 6.22 -10.41 9.91
C CYS A 255 5.52 -9.10 9.50
N HIS A 256 4.36 -9.25 8.87
CA HIS A 256 3.55 -8.13 8.37
C HIS A 256 2.48 -7.66 9.39
N GLY A 257 2.55 -8.13 10.64
CA GLY A 257 1.63 -7.74 11.69
C GLY A 257 1.89 -6.32 12.22
N GLU A 258 1.00 -5.85 13.08
CA GLU A 258 1.02 -4.49 13.64
C GLU A 258 2.26 -4.25 14.50
N MET A 259 2.83 -3.04 14.41
CA MET A 259 3.95 -2.61 15.27
C MET A 259 3.93 -1.08 15.43
N PRO A 260 4.12 -0.49 16.63
CA PRO A 260 4.20 -1.09 17.98
C PRO A 260 3.07 -2.07 18.34
N LEU A 261 3.14 -2.89 19.40
CA LEU A 261 2.10 -3.92 19.69
C LEU A 261 0.84 -3.38 20.36
N ASP A 262 0.98 -2.35 21.19
CA ASP A 262 -0.14 -1.77 21.91
C ASP A 262 -0.80 -0.68 21.07
N LEU A 263 -2.13 -0.73 20.89
CA LEU A 263 -2.92 0.29 20.19
C LEU A 263 -2.62 1.71 20.68
N LYS A 264 -2.49 1.90 22.00
CA LYS A 264 -2.19 3.23 22.61
C LYS A 264 -0.87 3.84 22.10
N ASP A 265 0.06 3.02 21.63
CA ASP A 265 1.37 3.45 21.13
C ASP A 265 1.33 3.64 19.59
N ARG A 266 0.20 3.34 18.95
CA ARG A 266 -0.04 3.48 17.50
C ARG A 266 -1.05 4.57 17.13
N VAL A 267 -1.87 5.02 18.08
CA VAL A 267 -2.93 6.02 17.82
C VAL A 267 -2.41 7.44 17.59
N HIS A 268 -1.21 7.76 18.08
CA HIS A 268 -0.59 9.08 17.93
C HIS A 268 0.68 8.97 17.11
N PRO A 269 0.95 9.90 16.18
CA PRO A 269 2.24 9.98 15.54
C PRO A 269 3.31 10.39 16.57
N TRP A 270 4.55 9.99 16.32
CA TRP A 270 5.68 10.35 17.17
C TRP A 270 6.93 10.60 16.33
N ARG A 271 7.91 11.30 16.91
CA ARG A 271 9.17 11.61 16.24
C ARG A 271 10.23 10.58 16.63
N VAL A 272 11.07 10.22 15.66
CA VAL A 272 12.16 9.24 15.86
C VAL A 272 13.47 9.75 15.27
N SER A 273 14.57 9.32 15.88
CA SER A 273 15.93 9.69 15.46
C SER A 273 16.78 8.52 14.95
N SER A 274 16.43 7.27 15.29
CA SER A 274 17.12 6.08 14.81
C SER A 274 16.22 4.84 14.86
N GLY A 275 16.47 3.89 13.96
CA GLY A 275 15.88 2.56 13.95
C GLY A 275 16.32 1.70 15.13
N LEU A 276 17.34 2.12 15.88
CA LEU A 276 17.76 1.43 17.10
C LEU A 276 16.82 1.69 18.29
N ASN A 277 16.04 2.77 18.25
CA ASN A 277 15.16 3.19 19.37
C ASN A 277 13.84 3.80 18.87
N TRP A 278 13.38 3.41 17.68
CA TRP A 278 12.24 4.04 17.00
C TRP A 278 10.89 3.86 17.70
N LEU A 279 10.80 3.04 18.76
CA LEU A 279 9.59 2.92 19.58
C LEU A 279 9.49 4.02 20.65
N GLU A 280 10.54 4.82 20.82
CA GLU A 280 10.58 5.92 21.76
C GLU A 280 10.37 7.25 21.02
N ASP A 281 9.47 8.09 21.52
CA ASP A 281 9.35 9.46 21.03
C ASP A 281 10.62 10.26 21.36
N ASP A 282 11.16 10.92 20.34
CA ASP A 282 12.28 11.84 20.44
C ASP A 282 11.85 13.20 19.90
N SER A 283 11.65 14.17 20.79
CA SER A 283 11.32 15.56 20.43
C SER A 283 12.31 16.23 19.45
N ASN A 284 13.53 15.71 19.29
CA ASN A 284 14.52 16.18 18.30
C ASN A 284 14.61 15.26 17.07
N GLY A 285 13.75 14.25 16.98
CA GLY A 285 13.63 13.33 15.86
C GLY A 285 13.19 14.04 14.59
N HIS A 286 13.82 13.68 13.48
CA HIS A 286 13.60 14.31 12.18
C HIS A 286 12.61 13.54 11.29
N LEU A 287 12.24 12.32 11.67
CA LEU A 287 11.21 11.53 10.99
C LEU A 287 10.01 11.39 11.90
N VAL A 288 8.82 11.66 11.38
CA VAL A 288 7.55 11.41 12.06
C VAL A 288 6.99 10.07 11.58
N VAL A 289 6.60 9.21 12.51
CA VAL A 289 6.04 7.89 12.23
C VAL A 289 4.54 7.91 12.43
N PHE A 290 3.80 7.42 11.44
CA PHE A 290 2.40 7.06 11.54
C PHE A 290 2.29 5.53 11.54
N ALA A 291 2.04 4.92 12.70
CA ALA A 291 1.86 3.47 12.75
C ALA A 291 0.67 3.03 11.92
N SER A 292 0.76 1.87 11.27
CA SER A 292 -0.40 1.25 10.64
C SER A 292 -1.32 0.65 11.69
N GLU A 293 -2.63 0.76 11.42
CA GLU A 293 -3.66 0.02 12.14
C GLU A 293 -4.55 -0.72 11.15
N ASN A 294 -4.65 -2.03 11.33
CA ASN A 294 -5.56 -2.85 10.52
C ASN A 294 -6.96 -2.95 11.15
N VAL A 295 -7.17 -2.37 12.35
CA VAL A 295 -8.35 -2.65 13.20
C VAL A 295 -9.06 -1.38 13.69
N LEU A 296 -8.99 -0.26 12.95
CA LEU A 296 -9.95 0.82 13.17
C LEU A 296 -11.24 0.54 12.40
N ALA A 297 -12.14 -0.24 13.01
CA ALA A 297 -13.52 -0.33 12.55
C ALA A 297 -14.16 1.07 12.59
N ALA A 298 -14.50 1.60 11.41
CA ALA A 298 -14.83 3.00 11.17
C ALA A 298 -15.85 3.61 12.16
N ILE A 299 -15.45 4.72 12.81
CA ILE A 299 -16.37 5.71 13.39
C ILE A 299 -15.87 7.08 12.92
N GLY A 300 -16.56 7.67 11.94
CA GLY A 300 -16.20 8.97 11.36
C GLY A 300 -17.10 10.09 11.84
N THR A 301 -16.53 11.28 12.00
CA THR A 301 -17.18 12.58 11.75
C THR A 301 -16.13 13.53 11.21
N GLY A 302 -16.37 14.09 10.03
CA GLY A 302 -15.43 14.98 9.34
C GLY A 302 -15.44 16.40 9.87
N ASP A 303 -14.27 17.03 9.75
CA ASP A 303 -14.13 18.46 9.52
C ASP A 303 -12.93 18.70 8.61
N SER A 304 -13.08 19.69 7.73
CA SER A 304 -12.14 20.01 6.65
C SER A 304 -10.96 20.85 7.20
N GLN A 305 -9.81 20.23 7.42
CA GLN A 305 -8.53 20.95 7.51
C GLN A 305 -7.48 20.23 6.66
N VAL A 306 -6.57 21.02 6.07
CA VAL A 306 -5.37 20.52 5.38
C VAL A 306 -4.38 20.16 6.48
N PHE A 307 -3.81 18.96 6.45
CA PHE A 307 -2.84 18.49 7.46
C PHE A 307 -1.44 19.01 7.11
N GLU A 308 -0.95 19.99 7.85
CA GLU A 308 0.34 20.67 7.71
C GLU A 308 1.30 20.26 8.85
N GLU A 309 2.60 20.56 8.72
CA GLU A 309 3.58 20.29 9.79
C GLU A 309 3.21 20.98 11.12
N SER A 310 2.57 22.15 11.06
CA SER A 310 2.04 22.84 12.23
C SER A 310 0.94 22.07 12.96
N ASP A 311 0.18 21.24 12.24
CA ASP A 311 -0.88 20.45 12.86
C ASP A 311 -0.23 19.33 13.68
N ILE A 312 0.89 18.78 13.23
CA ILE A 312 1.66 17.78 13.99
C ILE A 312 2.23 18.38 15.29
N GLU A 313 2.75 19.61 15.26
CA GLU A 313 3.21 20.30 16.47
C GLU A 313 2.11 20.59 17.50
N GLU A 314 0.83 20.56 17.10
CA GLU A 314 -0.30 20.68 18.02
C GLU A 314 -0.61 19.35 18.74
N TYR A 315 -0.20 18.21 18.16
CA TYR A 315 -0.56 16.86 18.62
C TYR A 315 0.61 16.05 19.21
N ILE A 316 1.86 16.54 19.14
CA ILE A 316 3.04 16.00 19.83
C ILE A 316 3.44 16.94 20.97
#